data_AF-A0A8B7J3W8-F1
#
_entry.id   AF-A0A8B7J3W8-F1
#
_cell.length_a   1.000
_cell.length_b   1.000
_cell.length_c   1.000
_cell.angle_alpha   90.00
_cell.angle_beta   90.00
_cell.angle_gamma   90.00
#
_symmetry.space_group_name_H-M   'P 1'
#
loop_
_entity.id
_entity.type
_entity.pdbx_description
1 polymer ?
#
loop_
_entity_poly.entity_id
_entity_poly.type
_entity_poly.pdbx_seq_one_letter_code
_entity_poly.pdbx_strand_id
1 'polypeptide(L)'
;MDCHGNKEVFSCRGILLAVQWFWDRGHKDITVFVPSWRKEQPRPDVLITDQYILRDLEKKKILVFTPSRRVGGKRVVCYDDRFIVKLAHESDGIVVSNDTYRDLQNERPEWKKFIEERLLMYSFVNDKFMPPDDPLGRHGPSLDNFLRKKPLVPEHKKQQCPYGKKCTYGIKCKFYHPERINQPQRSLADELRANARLSPTRSTSAAKEEKGKKASQAELLCSVPTECDKSSLQKVSAERKSLTHKAKPSDDNR
;
A
#
# COMPACT_ATOMS: atom_id res chain seq x y z
N MET A 1 23.29 7.56 9.53
CA MET A 1 24.31 7.62 8.46
C MET A 1 23.89 6.61 7.39
N ASP A 2 23.17 7.06 6.37
CA ASP A 2 21.95 6.34 5.96
C ASP A 2 22.03 5.73 4.55
N CYS A 3 23.22 5.82 3.94
CA CYS A 3 23.62 5.20 2.68
C CYS A 3 25.00 4.54 2.89
N HIS A 4 25.32 3.48 2.14
CA HIS A 4 26.59 2.75 2.28
C HIS A 4 27.81 3.63 1.91
N GLY A 5 28.70 3.85 2.88
CA GLY A 5 29.95 4.61 2.72
C GLY A 5 29.81 6.09 3.07
N ASN A 6 30.61 6.96 2.43
CA ASN A 6 30.45 8.41 2.54
C ASN A 6 29.17 8.84 1.79
N LYS A 7 28.34 9.69 2.40
CA LYS A 7 27.12 10.27 1.80
C LYS A 7 27.37 11.00 0.47
N GLU A 8 28.59 11.49 0.25
CA GLU A 8 29.00 12.21 -0.96
C GLU A 8 29.40 11.29 -2.12
N VAL A 9 29.56 9.98 -1.87
CA VAL A 9 30.06 8.99 -2.84
C VAL A 9 28.97 7.98 -3.17
N PHE A 10 28.66 7.80 -4.46
CA PHE A 10 27.74 6.75 -4.89
C PHE A 10 28.43 5.39 -4.88
N SER A 11 28.29 4.64 -3.79
CA SER A 11 28.91 3.32 -3.65
C SER A 11 28.05 2.20 -4.22
N CYS A 12 28.43 1.67 -5.38
CA CYS A 12 27.70 0.57 -6.03
C CYS A 12 27.76 -0.74 -5.22
N ARG A 13 28.76 -0.89 -4.35
CA ARG A 13 28.86 -2.02 -3.41
C ARG A 13 27.71 -2.08 -2.41
N GLY A 14 27.16 -0.94 -1.99
CA GLY A 14 25.95 -0.89 -1.15
C GLY A 14 24.73 -1.50 -1.83
N ILE A 15 24.58 -1.31 -3.15
CA ILE A 15 23.51 -1.94 -3.94
C ILE A 15 23.68 -3.46 -3.94
N LEU A 16 24.91 -3.95 -4.17
CA LEU A 16 25.19 -5.39 -4.16
C LEU A 16 24.90 -6.04 -2.79
N LEU A 17 25.28 -5.38 -1.70
CA LEU A 17 25.04 -5.85 -0.33
C LEU A 17 23.54 -5.92 0.00
N ALA A 18 22.76 -4.90 -0.38
CA ALA A 18 21.30 -4.91 -0.22
C ALA A 18 20.65 -6.02 -1.06
N VAL A 19 21.02 -6.14 -2.35
CA VAL A 19 20.52 -7.21 -3.24
C VAL A 19 20.85 -8.60 -2.69
N GLN A 20 22.07 -8.80 -2.18
CA GLN A 20 22.48 -10.07 -1.58
C GLN A 20 21.65 -10.42 -0.35
N TRP A 21 21.34 -9.46 0.54
CA TRP A 21 20.51 -9.71 1.73
C TRP A 21 19.12 -10.29 1.39
N PHE A 22 18.50 -9.83 0.29
CA PHE A 22 17.25 -10.42 -0.21
C PHE A 22 17.47 -11.80 -0.86
N TRP A 23 18.60 -11.99 -1.56
CA TRP A 23 18.96 -13.25 -2.20
C TRP A 23 19.19 -14.39 -1.21
N ASP A 24 19.92 -14.11 -0.12
CA ASP A 24 20.23 -15.06 0.97
C ASP A 24 18.94 -15.46 1.74
N ARG A 25 17.90 -14.62 1.67
CA ARG A 25 16.53 -14.90 2.16
C ARG A 25 15.63 -15.59 1.11
N GLY A 26 16.16 -15.94 -0.05
CA GLY A 26 15.47 -16.70 -1.10
C GLY A 26 14.60 -15.88 -2.06
N HIS A 27 14.67 -14.54 -2.02
CA HIS A 27 13.96 -13.70 -2.99
C HIS A 27 14.62 -13.82 -4.37
N LYS A 28 13.78 -13.92 -5.42
CA LYS A 28 14.21 -14.07 -6.83
C LYS A 28 13.76 -12.92 -7.73
N ASP A 29 12.67 -12.26 -7.36
CA ASP A 29 12.14 -11.08 -8.02
C ASP A 29 12.67 -9.86 -7.27
N ILE A 30 13.72 -9.25 -7.82
CA ILE A 30 14.44 -8.10 -7.27
C ILE A 30 14.75 -7.18 -8.45
N THR A 31 14.17 -5.97 -8.47
CA THR A 31 14.49 -4.94 -9.48
C THR A 31 15.11 -3.73 -8.79
N VAL A 32 16.28 -3.30 -9.26
CA VAL A 32 16.97 -2.09 -8.83
C VAL A 32 16.94 -1.07 -9.95
N PHE A 33 16.45 0.14 -9.68
CA PHE A 33 16.54 1.25 -10.64
C PHE A 33 17.74 2.15 -10.34
N VAL A 34 18.48 2.52 -11.39
CA VAL A 34 19.59 3.49 -11.34
C VAL A 34 19.57 4.33 -12.62
N PRO A 35 19.75 5.66 -12.58
CA PRO A 35 19.73 6.48 -13.79
C PRO A 35 20.87 6.16 -14.74
N SER A 36 20.57 6.07 -16.05
CA SER A 36 21.53 5.62 -17.07
C SER A 36 22.83 6.41 -17.12
N TRP A 37 22.83 7.68 -16.70
CA TRP A 37 24.04 8.50 -16.62
C TRP A 37 25.05 7.99 -15.59
N ARG A 38 24.68 7.13 -14.64
CA ARG A 38 25.62 6.41 -13.75
C ARG A 38 26.49 5.39 -14.49
N LYS A 39 26.26 5.14 -15.80
CA LYS A 39 27.18 4.44 -16.71
C LYS A 39 28.13 5.38 -17.47
N GLU A 40 27.94 6.70 -17.42
CA GLU A 40 28.94 7.64 -17.96
C GLU A 40 30.26 7.53 -17.16
N GLN A 41 31.38 7.91 -17.78
CA GLN A 41 32.67 7.89 -17.10
C GLN A 41 32.63 8.80 -15.85
N PRO A 42 33.17 8.35 -14.69
CA PRO A 42 33.17 9.13 -13.46
C PRO A 42 33.76 10.53 -13.65
N ARG A 43 33.26 11.50 -12.89
CA ARG A 43 33.73 12.89 -12.91
C ARG A 43 34.10 13.35 -11.50
N PRO A 44 34.99 14.36 -11.35
CA PRO A 44 35.35 14.88 -10.03
C PRO A 44 34.15 15.42 -9.24
N ASP A 45 33.14 15.98 -9.91
CA ASP A 45 31.89 16.47 -9.32
C ASP A 45 30.90 15.36 -8.90
N VAL A 46 31.09 14.12 -9.37
CA VAL A 46 30.21 12.99 -9.03
C VAL A 46 30.99 11.72 -8.78
N LEU A 47 31.44 11.57 -7.54
CA LEU A 47 32.18 10.40 -7.06
C LEU A 47 31.31 9.14 -7.07
N ILE A 48 31.89 8.04 -7.54
CA ILE A 48 31.26 6.72 -7.66
C ILE A 48 32.31 5.63 -7.46
N THR A 49 32.00 4.62 -6.65
CA THR A 49 32.88 3.47 -6.38
C THR A 49 32.24 2.16 -6.85
N ASP A 50 33.06 1.22 -7.30
CA ASP A 50 32.67 -0.10 -7.81
C ASP A 50 31.68 -0.07 -9.00
N GLN A 51 31.80 0.90 -9.90
CA GLN A 51 30.87 1.13 -11.04
C GLN A 51 30.61 -0.12 -11.92
N TYR A 52 31.56 -1.06 -12.00
CA TYR A 52 31.41 -2.33 -12.73
C TYR A 52 30.22 -3.17 -12.22
N ILE A 53 29.94 -3.13 -10.91
CA ILE A 53 28.80 -3.83 -10.27
C ILE A 53 27.48 -3.50 -10.98
N LEU A 54 27.28 -2.25 -11.41
CA LEU A 54 26.04 -1.84 -12.07
C LEU A 54 25.82 -2.59 -13.39
N ARG A 55 26.90 -2.83 -14.14
CA ARG A 55 26.87 -3.59 -15.41
C ARG A 55 26.66 -5.08 -15.16
N ASP A 56 27.18 -5.62 -14.06
CA ASP A 56 27.01 -7.04 -13.71
C ASP A 56 25.63 -7.35 -13.12
N LEU A 57 25.01 -6.42 -12.41
CA LEU A 57 23.59 -6.51 -12.03
C LEU A 57 22.65 -6.31 -13.23
N GLU A 58 23.02 -5.48 -14.22
CA GLU A 58 22.30 -5.34 -15.51
C GLU A 58 22.35 -6.65 -16.31
N LYS A 59 23.52 -7.29 -16.46
CA LYS A 59 23.64 -8.63 -17.09
C LYS A 59 22.77 -9.69 -16.40
N LYS A 60 22.68 -9.63 -15.06
CA LYS A 60 21.84 -10.54 -14.24
C LYS A 60 20.35 -10.21 -14.29
N LYS A 61 19.92 -9.19 -15.05
CA LYS A 61 18.53 -8.70 -15.16
C LYS A 61 17.91 -8.21 -13.84
N ILE A 62 18.75 -7.81 -12.88
CA ILE A 62 18.32 -7.27 -11.59
C ILE A 62 18.35 -5.74 -11.60
N LEU A 63 19.34 -5.13 -12.25
CA LEU A 63 19.41 -3.68 -12.38
C LEU A 63 18.87 -3.22 -13.73
N VAL A 64 17.90 -2.31 -13.69
CA VAL A 64 17.31 -1.64 -14.85
C VAL A 64 17.75 -0.18 -14.84
N PHE A 65 18.35 0.28 -15.94
CA PHE A 65 18.72 1.69 -16.05
C PHE A 65 17.55 2.54 -16.52
N THR A 66 17.16 3.53 -15.72
CA THR A 66 16.11 4.48 -16.09
C THR A 66 16.62 5.49 -17.13
N PRO A 67 15.74 6.04 -18.00
CA PRO A 67 16.18 6.91 -19.09
C PRO A 67 16.77 8.24 -18.61
N SER A 68 17.91 8.62 -19.20
CA SER A 68 18.42 9.98 -19.15
C SER A 68 19.10 10.33 -20.46
N ARG A 69 19.09 11.62 -20.83
CA ARG A 69 19.61 12.13 -22.12
C ARG A 69 20.28 13.49 -21.93
N ARG A 70 21.00 13.97 -22.94
CA ARG A 70 21.50 15.35 -23.00
C ARG A 70 20.71 16.13 -24.05
N VAL A 71 20.34 17.37 -23.73
CA VAL A 71 19.60 18.29 -24.61
C VAL A 71 20.23 19.68 -24.47
N GLY A 72 20.74 20.25 -25.57
CA GLY A 72 21.43 21.55 -25.52
C GLY A 72 22.62 21.57 -24.53
N GLY A 73 23.40 20.49 -24.47
CA GLY A 73 24.51 20.31 -23.52
C GLY A 73 24.09 19.98 -22.08
N LYS A 74 22.88 20.35 -21.65
CA LYS A 74 22.35 20.08 -20.31
C LYS A 74 21.86 18.63 -20.19
N ARG A 75 22.08 17.99 -19.03
CA ARG A 75 21.55 16.63 -18.75
C ARG A 75 20.08 16.74 -18.33
N VAL A 76 19.22 15.94 -18.96
CA VAL A 76 17.81 15.76 -18.60
C VAL A 76 17.66 14.32 -18.12
N VAL A 77 17.35 14.16 -16.84
CA VAL A 77 17.13 12.86 -16.18
C VAL A 77 15.63 12.70 -15.98
N CYS A 78 15.08 11.51 -16.23
CA CYS A 78 13.71 11.21 -15.81
C CYS A 78 13.63 11.11 -14.28
N TYR A 79 12.43 11.21 -13.71
CA TYR A 79 12.27 11.05 -12.26
C TYR A 79 12.22 9.56 -11.92
N ASP A 80 13.35 9.02 -11.47
CA ASP A 80 13.57 7.58 -11.25
C ASP A 80 12.55 6.98 -10.27
N ASP A 81 12.14 7.77 -9.27
CA ASP A 81 11.16 7.42 -8.25
C ASP A 81 9.80 7.03 -8.83
N ARG A 82 9.39 7.63 -9.97
CA ARG A 82 8.17 7.24 -10.68
C ARG A 82 8.28 5.84 -11.29
N PHE A 83 9.47 5.36 -11.66
CA PHE A 83 9.66 3.97 -12.07
C PHE A 83 9.67 3.03 -10.87
N ILE A 84 10.32 3.42 -9.76
CA ILE A 84 10.38 2.66 -8.51
C ILE A 84 8.98 2.42 -7.95
N VAL A 85 8.23 3.49 -7.65
CA VAL A 85 6.90 3.42 -7.03
C VAL A 85 5.91 2.74 -7.97
N LYS A 86 5.93 3.06 -9.27
CA LYS A 86 5.00 2.45 -10.24
C LYS A 86 5.22 0.95 -10.37
N LEU A 87 6.46 0.47 -10.55
CA LEU A 87 6.72 -0.98 -10.68
C LEU A 87 6.32 -1.73 -9.40
N ALA A 88 6.69 -1.19 -8.23
CA ALA A 88 6.37 -1.83 -6.95
C ALA A 88 4.85 -1.86 -6.69
N HIS A 89 4.11 -0.83 -7.11
CA HIS A 89 2.64 -0.79 -7.06
C HIS A 89 1.99 -1.78 -8.04
N GLU A 90 2.38 -1.74 -9.32
CA GLU A 90 1.81 -2.62 -10.37
C GLU A 90 2.12 -4.11 -10.15
N SER A 91 3.19 -4.42 -9.42
CA SER A 91 3.57 -5.80 -9.08
C SER A 91 3.05 -6.31 -7.73
N ASP A 92 2.39 -5.49 -6.90
CA ASP A 92 2.16 -5.76 -5.46
C ASP A 92 3.45 -6.23 -4.75
N GLY A 93 4.45 -5.36 -4.78
CA GLY A 93 5.76 -5.52 -4.15
C GLY A 93 5.97 -4.60 -2.95
N ILE A 94 7.25 -4.34 -2.65
CA ILE A 94 7.71 -3.36 -1.66
C ILE A 94 8.75 -2.43 -2.27
N VAL A 95 8.95 -1.25 -1.68
CA VAL A 95 10.01 -0.31 -2.07
C VAL A 95 11.08 -0.28 -0.99
N VAL A 96 12.35 -0.50 -1.35
CA VAL A 96 13.48 -0.45 -0.40
C VAL A 96 14.17 0.90 -0.53
N SER A 97 13.84 1.85 0.35
CA SER A 97 14.33 3.22 0.28
C SER A 97 14.24 3.94 1.62
N ASN A 98 15.10 4.95 1.80
CA ASN A 98 15.04 5.90 2.90
C ASN A 98 14.40 7.25 2.50
N ASP A 99 14.02 7.43 1.22
CA ASP A 99 13.13 8.53 0.84
C ASP A 99 11.67 8.11 0.99
N THR A 100 10.81 9.09 1.30
CA THR A 100 9.36 8.95 1.45
C THR A 100 8.58 9.41 0.21
N TYR A 101 9.24 9.93 -0.82
CA TYR A 101 8.64 10.28 -2.13
C TYR A 101 7.43 11.22 -2.00
N ARG A 102 7.57 12.28 -1.18
CA ARG A 102 6.46 13.16 -0.78
C ARG A 102 5.77 13.87 -1.95
N ASP A 103 6.46 14.11 -3.05
CA ASP A 103 5.86 14.64 -4.28
C ASP A 103 4.94 13.61 -4.95
N LEU A 104 5.34 12.33 -5.01
CA LEU A 104 4.53 11.24 -5.57
C LEU A 104 3.33 10.88 -4.68
N GLN A 105 3.47 10.99 -3.35
CA GLN A 105 2.33 10.89 -2.43
C GLN A 105 1.28 11.99 -2.70
N ASN A 106 1.72 13.20 -3.06
CA ASN A 106 0.83 14.31 -3.39
C ASN A 106 0.29 14.23 -4.83
N GLU A 107 0.99 13.57 -5.76
CA GLU A 107 0.50 13.31 -7.12
C GLU A 107 -0.71 12.36 -7.10
N ARG A 108 -0.69 11.32 -6.26
CA ARG A 108 -1.74 10.29 -6.24
C ARG A 108 -2.05 9.71 -4.85
N PRO A 109 -3.32 9.64 -4.43
CA PRO A 109 -3.70 9.03 -3.15
C PRO A 109 -3.48 7.51 -3.10
N GLU A 110 -3.57 6.83 -4.26
CA GLU A 110 -3.20 5.42 -4.43
C GLU A 110 -1.72 5.17 -4.09
N TRP A 111 -0.82 6.00 -4.62
CA TRP A 111 0.61 5.91 -4.34
C TRP A 111 0.95 6.32 -2.92
N LYS A 112 0.27 7.34 -2.36
CA LYS A 112 0.42 7.69 -0.94
C LYS A 112 0.18 6.47 -0.05
N LYS A 113 -0.99 5.85 -0.16
CA LYS A 113 -1.34 4.68 0.65
C LYS A 113 -0.34 3.54 0.44
N PHE A 114 0.03 3.28 -0.81
CA PHE A 114 1.02 2.25 -1.14
C PHE A 114 2.38 2.51 -0.48
N ILE A 115 2.91 3.75 -0.53
CA ILE A 115 4.17 4.11 0.11
C ILE A 115 4.06 3.98 1.64
N GLU A 116 2.96 4.42 2.24
CA GLU A 116 2.69 4.29 3.68
C GLU A 116 2.62 2.82 4.16
N GLU A 117 2.16 1.88 3.30
CA GLU A 117 2.00 0.45 3.63
C GLU A 117 3.16 -0.45 3.15
N ARG A 118 3.99 0.00 2.19
CA ARG A 118 4.96 -0.85 1.46
C ARG A 118 6.40 -0.31 1.36
N LEU A 119 6.72 0.81 2.01
CA LEU A 119 8.10 1.32 2.12
C LEU A 119 8.90 0.56 3.20
N LEU A 120 10.07 0.04 2.84
CA LEU A 120 11.05 -0.55 3.75
C LEU A 120 12.30 0.34 3.82
N MET A 121 12.41 1.06 4.95
CA MET A 121 13.62 1.80 5.30
C MET A 121 14.75 0.86 5.73
N TYR A 122 15.99 1.36 5.76
CA TYR A 122 17.17 0.61 6.17
C TYR A 122 18.27 1.50 6.74
N SER A 123 19.23 0.90 7.43
CA SER A 123 20.51 1.53 7.78
C SER A 123 21.68 0.73 7.24
N PHE A 124 22.84 1.38 7.08
CA PHE A 124 24.11 0.71 6.85
C PHE A 124 25.02 0.90 8.06
N VAL A 125 25.55 -0.20 8.59
CA VAL A 125 26.61 -0.19 9.61
C VAL A 125 27.86 -0.79 8.97
N ASN A 126 28.69 0.10 8.41
CA ASN A 126 29.72 -0.25 7.44
C ASN A 126 29.09 -1.07 6.28
N ASP A 127 29.56 -2.28 6.05
CA ASP A 127 29.09 -3.19 5.00
C ASP A 127 27.76 -3.89 5.33
N LYS A 128 27.23 -3.74 6.55
CA LYS A 128 26.02 -4.44 6.99
C LYS A 128 24.77 -3.66 6.61
N PHE A 129 24.01 -4.17 5.64
CA PHE A 129 22.64 -3.74 5.35
C PHE A 129 21.71 -4.20 6.48
N MET A 130 21.00 -3.26 7.10
CA MET A 130 20.17 -3.50 8.29
C MET A 130 18.79 -2.84 8.13
N PRO A 131 17.79 -3.56 7.58
CA PRO A 131 16.39 -3.17 7.67
C PRO A 131 15.84 -3.39 9.10
N PRO A 132 14.78 -2.67 9.52
CA PRO A 132 14.15 -2.86 10.83
C PRO A 132 13.28 -4.13 10.86
N ASP A 133 13.21 -4.79 12.02
CA ASP A 133 12.36 -5.97 12.25
C ASP A 133 10.86 -5.61 12.29
N ASP A 134 10.51 -4.35 12.56
CA ASP A 134 9.16 -3.78 12.54
C ASP A 134 9.02 -2.60 11.53
N PRO A 135 8.93 -2.87 10.21
CA PRO A 135 8.94 -1.82 9.17
C PRO A 135 7.86 -0.75 9.30
N LEU A 136 6.70 -1.09 9.87
CA LEU A 136 5.60 -0.15 10.16
C LEU A 136 5.42 0.07 11.68
N GLY A 137 6.52 -0.09 12.44
CA GLY A 137 6.57 0.04 13.89
C GLY A 137 5.83 -1.06 14.67
N ARG A 138 5.79 -0.90 15.99
CA ARG A 138 5.21 -1.83 17.00
C ARG A 138 3.83 -2.44 16.65
N HIS A 139 2.99 -1.74 15.91
CA HIS A 139 1.63 -2.19 15.55
C HIS A 139 1.52 -2.80 14.14
N GLY A 140 2.60 -2.74 13.37
CA GLY A 140 2.71 -3.32 12.03
C GLY A 140 2.98 -4.83 11.99
N PRO A 141 3.18 -5.38 10.78
CA PRO A 141 3.71 -6.73 10.61
C PRO A 141 5.20 -6.78 10.96
N SER A 142 5.67 -7.97 11.34
CA SER A 142 7.11 -8.27 11.36
C SER A 142 7.70 -8.25 9.95
N LEU A 143 9.00 -7.96 9.83
CA LEU A 143 9.76 -7.95 8.57
C LEU A 143 9.53 -9.21 7.71
N ASP A 144 9.53 -10.39 8.32
CA ASP A 144 9.25 -11.66 7.64
C ASP A 144 7.83 -11.79 7.06
N ASN A 145 6.86 -11.03 7.57
CA ASN A 145 5.49 -10.97 7.05
C ASN A 145 5.30 -9.81 6.07
N PHE A 146 5.96 -8.68 6.32
CA PHE A 146 6.02 -7.53 5.40
C PHE A 146 6.59 -7.94 4.03
N LEU A 147 7.62 -8.80 4.04
CA LEU A 147 8.28 -9.33 2.85
C LEU A 147 7.53 -10.49 2.14
N ARG A 148 6.29 -10.81 2.55
CA ARG A 148 5.48 -11.89 1.95
C ARG A 148 4.16 -11.35 1.39
N LYS A 149 3.84 -11.74 0.15
CA LYS A 149 2.52 -11.46 -0.47
C LYS A 149 1.33 -12.10 0.25
N LYS A 150 1.58 -13.20 0.98
CA LYS A 150 0.62 -13.82 1.90
C LYS A 150 1.24 -13.83 3.29
N PRO A 151 0.71 -13.05 4.26
CA PRO A 151 1.16 -13.12 5.64
C PRO A 151 1.06 -14.55 6.17
N LEU A 152 2.09 -15.00 6.88
CA LEU A 152 1.95 -16.16 7.75
C LEU A 152 1.09 -15.73 8.94
N VAL A 153 -0.20 -16.06 8.88
CA VAL A 153 -1.11 -15.96 10.02
C VAL A 153 -0.46 -16.72 11.18
N PRO A 154 -0.12 -16.08 12.32
CA PRO A 154 0.54 -16.78 13.40
C PRO A 154 -0.46 -17.72 14.09
N GLU A 155 -0.47 -18.98 13.65
CA GLU A 155 -1.31 -20.07 14.19
C GLU A 155 -1.17 -20.19 15.72
N HIS A 156 0.01 -19.81 16.23
CA HIS A 156 0.39 -19.77 17.64
C HIS A 156 -0.13 -18.57 18.46
N LYS A 157 -0.80 -17.56 17.86
CA LYS A 157 -1.46 -16.46 18.61
C LYS A 157 -2.78 -16.87 19.28
N LYS A 158 -3.04 -18.18 19.35
CA LYS A 158 -4.09 -18.83 20.13
C LYS A 158 -3.46 -19.81 21.15
N GLN A 159 -2.62 -19.29 22.04
CA GLN A 159 -2.13 -20.03 23.21
C GLN A 159 -3.30 -20.70 23.93
N GLN A 160 -3.28 -22.03 24.02
CA GLN A 160 -4.33 -22.78 24.69
C GLN A 160 -4.37 -22.40 26.17
N CYS A 161 -5.57 -22.31 26.74
CA CYS A 161 -5.71 -21.99 28.16
C CYS A 161 -5.02 -23.06 29.02
N PRO A 162 -4.14 -22.68 29.98
CA PRO A 162 -3.50 -23.64 30.90
C PRO A 162 -4.49 -24.53 31.68
N TYR A 163 -5.71 -24.04 31.88
CA TYR A 163 -6.79 -24.76 32.56
C TYR A 163 -7.64 -25.64 31.63
N GLY A 164 -7.48 -25.52 30.30
CA GLY A 164 -8.20 -26.33 29.30
C GLY A 164 -9.71 -26.39 29.52
N LYS A 165 -10.26 -27.60 29.70
CA LYS A 165 -11.69 -27.82 29.98
C LYS A 165 -12.12 -27.33 31.37
N LYS A 166 -11.19 -27.18 32.32
CA LYS A 166 -11.43 -26.73 33.70
C LYS A 166 -11.42 -25.19 33.86
N CYS A 167 -11.43 -24.44 32.76
CA CYS A 167 -11.34 -22.98 32.77
C CYS A 167 -12.65 -22.30 33.20
N THR A 168 -12.71 -21.91 34.46
CA THR A 168 -13.83 -21.19 35.11
C THR A 168 -14.12 -19.81 34.51
N TYR A 169 -13.13 -19.17 33.86
CA TYR A 169 -13.31 -17.86 33.21
C TYR A 169 -14.30 -17.86 32.03
N GLY A 170 -14.71 -19.04 31.54
CA GLY A 170 -15.72 -19.16 30.49
C GLY A 170 -15.36 -18.38 29.23
N ILE A 171 -16.37 -17.85 28.53
CA ILE A 171 -16.21 -17.05 27.30
C ILE A 171 -15.31 -15.81 27.51
N LYS A 172 -15.17 -15.32 28.76
CA LYS A 172 -14.31 -14.18 29.11
C LYS A 172 -12.81 -14.53 29.24
N CYS A 173 -12.42 -15.79 29.01
CA CYS A 173 -11.01 -16.18 29.07
C CYS A 173 -10.21 -15.56 27.90
N LYS A 174 -9.06 -14.94 28.21
CA LYS A 174 -8.12 -14.37 27.24
C LYS A 174 -7.40 -15.44 26.38
N PHE A 175 -7.42 -16.70 26.81
CA PHE A 175 -6.72 -17.81 26.16
C PHE A 175 -7.65 -18.67 25.30
N TYR A 176 -7.07 -19.45 24.39
CA TYR A 176 -7.83 -20.23 23.42
C TYR A 176 -8.43 -21.52 24.00
N HIS A 177 -9.64 -21.84 23.52
CA HIS A 177 -10.36 -23.08 23.80
C HIS A 177 -10.92 -23.63 22.48
N PRO A 178 -10.34 -24.69 21.89
CA PRO A 178 -10.81 -25.23 20.60
C PRO A 178 -12.25 -25.77 20.67
N GLU A 179 -12.65 -26.35 21.82
CA GLU A 179 -13.99 -26.92 22.01
C GLU A 179 -15.14 -25.90 21.95
N ARG A 180 -14.84 -24.59 21.98
CA ARG A 180 -15.85 -23.52 21.90
C ARG A 180 -16.14 -23.04 20.49
N ILE A 181 -15.44 -23.54 19.47
CA ILE A 181 -15.72 -23.17 18.06
C ILE A 181 -17.07 -23.69 17.58
N ASN A 182 -17.52 -24.83 18.11
CA ASN A 182 -18.80 -25.46 17.73
C ASN A 182 -19.97 -25.08 18.67
N GLN A 183 -19.78 -24.14 19.61
CA GLN A 183 -20.87 -23.59 20.42
C GLN A 183 -21.23 -22.18 19.92
N PRO A 184 -22.54 -21.85 19.81
CA PRO A 184 -22.95 -20.52 19.37
C PRO A 184 -22.48 -19.46 20.37
N GLN A 185 -21.91 -18.36 19.87
CA GLN A 185 -21.48 -17.23 20.71
C GLN A 185 -22.66 -16.40 21.21
N ARG A 186 -23.43 -16.96 22.14
CA ARG A 186 -24.33 -16.21 23.03
C ARG A 186 -23.74 -16.18 24.43
N SER A 187 -23.85 -15.05 25.12
CA SER A 187 -23.62 -15.07 26.56
C SER A 187 -24.83 -15.71 27.25
N LEU A 188 -24.63 -16.28 28.44
CA LEU A 188 -25.74 -16.80 29.27
C LEU A 188 -26.83 -15.73 29.50
N ALA A 189 -26.48 -14.44 29.52
CA ALA A 189 -27.43 -13.36 29.66
C ALA A 189 -28.27 -13.10 28.38
N ASP A 190 -27.73 -13.40 27.20
CA ASP A 190 -28.45 -13.32 25.92
C ASP A 190 -29.31 -14.57 25.70
N GLU A 191 -28.83 -15.74 26.15
CA GLU A 191 -29.57 -16.99 26.16
C GLU A 191 -30.78 -16.93 27.11
N LEU A 192 -30.60 -16.43 28.33
CA LEU A 192 -31.71 -16.15 29.25
C LEU A 192 -32.71 -15.14 28.67
N ARG A 193 -32.24 -14.07 28.00
CA ARG A 193 -33.12 -13.11 27.30
C ARG A 193 -33.82 -13.69 26.06
N ALA A 194 -33.24 -14.70 25.41
CA ALA A 194 -33.90 -15.42 24.32
C ALA A 194 -34.97 -16.38 24.85
N ASN A 195 -34.65 -17.17 25.88
CA ASN A 195 -35.57 -18.13 26.47
C ASN A 195 -36.78 -17.43 27.13
N ALA A 196 -36.57 -16.29 27.79
CA ALA A 196 -37.64 -15.45 28.33
C ALA A 196 -38.54 -14.79 27.25
N ARG A 197 -38.18 -14.83 25.97
CA ARG A 197 -39.01 -14.41 24.83
C ARG A 197 -39.76 -15.57 24.16
N LEU A 198 -39.50 -16.81 24.57
CA LEU A 198 -40.06 -18.02 23.96
C LEU A 198 -41.09 -18.75 24.84
N SER A 199 -41.25 -18.34 26.11
CA SER A 199 -42.24 -18.88 27.06
C SER A 199 -43.67 -18.43 26.70
N PRO A 200 -44.60 -19.34 26.32
CA PRO A 200 -45.92 -18.95 25.81
C PRO A 200 -47.02 -19.01 26.89
N THR A 201 -47.36 -17.88 27.50
CA THR A 201 -48.51 -17.77 28.43
C THR A 201 -49.73 -17.11 27.77
N ARG A 202 -50.65 -17.94 27.27
CA ARG A 202 -52.09 -17.60 27.26
C ARG A 202 -52.61 -17.61 28.71
N SER A 203 -53.58 -16.81 29.18
CA SER A 203 -54.29 -15.62 28.66
C SER A 203 -54.97 -14.93 29.89
N THR A 204 -55.93 -13.99 29.88
CA THR A 204 -56.90 -13.49 28.86
C THR A 204 -57.43 -12.08 29.23
N SER A 205 -57.89 -11.35 28.23
CA SER A 205 -58.87 -10.22 28.24
C SER A 205 -59.31 -9.52 29.54
N ALA A 206 -59.12 -8.20 29.59
CA ALA A 206 -60.14 -7.20 29.95
C ALA A 206 -59.77 -5.83 29.35
N ALA A 207 -60.73 -4.98 29.01
CA ALA A 207 -60.50 -3.66 28.40
C ALA A 207 -61.32 -2.55 29.09
N LYS A 208 -60.79 -1.32 29.10
CA LYS A 208 -61.53 -0.04 29.13
C LYS A 208 -60.61 1.14 28.78
N GLU A 209 -61.21 2.28 28.45
CA GLU A 209 -60.62 3.35 27.64
C GLU A 209 -60.26 4.63 28.42
N GLU A 210 -59.55 5.55 27.75
CA GLU A 210 -59.44 7.00 28.04
C GLU A 210 -58.74 7.40 29.36
N LYS A 211 -57.95 8.49 29.47
CA LYS A 211 -57.88 9.73 28.66
C LYS A 211 -56.56 10.48 28.92
N GLY A 212 -56.00 11.18 27.92
CA GLY A 212 -55.38 12.51 28.13
C GLY A 212 -53.85 12.73 28.08
N LYS A 213 -53.45 13.59 27.10
CA LYS A 213 -52.41 14.66 27.15
C LYS A 213 -50.90 14.34 27.19
N LYS A 214 -50.29 14.56 26.00
CA LYS A 214 -49.09 15.38 25.68
C LYS A 214 -47.67 14.99 26.16
N ALA A 215 -46.75 15.07 25.18
CA ALA A 215 -45.31 15.42 25.28
C ALA A 215 -44.37 14.39 25.94
N SER A 216 -43.10 14.21 25.52
CA SER A 216 -42.35 14.73 24.36
C SER A 216 -41.00 14.02 24.24
N GLN A 217 -40.35 14.08 23.05
CA GLN A 217 -39.00 13.55 22.73
C GLN A 217 -38.87 12.01 22.77
N ALA A 218 -37.91 11.38 22.09
CA ALA A 218 -37.27 11.69 20.79
C ALA A 218 -36.50 10.42 20.34
N GLU A 219 -36.98 9.72 19.31
CA GLU A 219 -36.33 8.53 18.75
C GLU A 219 -36.00 8.75 17.26
N LEU A 220 -34.82 8.29 16.82
CA LEU A 220 -34.24 8.59 15.51
C LEU A 220 -33.93 7.29 14.75
N LEU A 221 -34.73 6.94 13.74
CA LEU A 221 -34.43 5.82 12.83
C LEU A 221 -34.80 6.08 11.36
N CYS A 222 -33.75 6.14 10.54
CA CYS A 222 -33.57 5.54 9.20
C CYS A 222 -34.47 5.88 7.97
N SER A 223 -33.76 6.02 6.83
CA SER A 223 -34.17 5.64 5.44
C SER A 223 -34.95 6.63 4.54
N VAL A 224 -34.20 7.38 3.70
CA VAL A 224 -34.06 7.25 2.21
C VAL A 224 -35.28 6.74 1.39
N PRO A 225 -35.59 7.24 0.15
CA PRO A 225 -35.08 8.40 -0.65
C PRO A 225 -36.19 9.36 -1.17
N THR A 226 -35.83 10.41 -1.96
CA THR A 226 -36.18 10.59 -3.40
C THR A 226 -35.78 11.98 -3.96
N GLU A 227 -35.23 11.98 -5.18
CA GLU A 227 -35.43 12.91 -6.31
C GLU A 227 -35.91 14.37 -6.10
N CYS A 228 -35.23 15.31 -6.78
CA CYS A 228 -35.91 16.36 -7.55
C CYS A 228 -35.03 16.91 -8.70
N ASP A 229 -35.51 16.79 -9.94
CA ASP A 229 -34.94 17.42 -11.14
C ASP A 229 -35.16 18.94 -11.19
N LYS A 230 -34.28 19.64 -11.94
CA LYS A 230 -34.57 20.62 -13.05
C LYS A 230 -33.48 21.69 -13.11
N SER A 231 -32.70 21.93 -14.17
CA SER A 231 -32.80 21.82 -15.64
C SER A 231 -33.10 23.15 -16.38
N SER A 232 -32.08 23.71 -17.03
CA SER A 232 -32.12 24.43 -18.33
C SER A 232 -30.66 24.73 -18.74
N LEU A 233 -30.17 24.42 -19.95
CA LEU A 233 -30.58 24.90 -21.28
C LEU A 233 -30.31 26.42 -21.44
N GLN A 234 -29.67 26.95 -22.49
CA GLN A 234 -29.09 26.33 -23.70
C GLN A 234 -28.19 27.34 -24.44
N LYS A 235 -27.14 26.89 -25.16
CA LYS A 235 -26.89 27.22 -26.59
C LYS A 235 -25.62 26.58 -27.15
N VAL A 236 -25.63 26.31 -28.45
CA VAL A 236 -24.51 25.81 -29.25
C VAL A 236 -24.45 26.61 -30.55
N SER A 237 -23.26 27.02 -30.98
CA SER A 237 -22.90 27.37 -32.35
C SER A 237 -21.39 27.11 -32.47
N ALA A 238 -20.89 26.09 -33.15
CA ALA A 238 -21.01 25.78 -34.58
C ALA A 238 -20.24 26.78 -35.47
N GLU A 239 -19.01 26.42 -35.82
CA GLU A 239 -18.50 26.65 -37.17
C GLU A 239 -17.59 25.48 -37.62
N ARG A 240 -17.49 25.26 -38.94
CA ARG A 240 -16.88 24.08 -39.55
C ARG A 240 -16.34 24.46 -40.93
N LYS A 241 -15.01 24.55 -41.08
CA LYS A 241 -14.38 24.83 -42.39
C LYS A 241 -13.24 23.85 -42.69
N SER A 242 -13.49 23.01 -43.69
CA SER A 242 -12.51 22.20 -44.40
C SER A 242 -12.69 22.48 -45.89
N LEU A 243 -11.65 22.95 -46.58
CA LEU A 243 -11.60 22.99 -48.05
C LEU A 243 -10.18 22.69 -48.54
N THR A 244 -10.09 22.16 -49.76
CA THR A 244 -8.90 21.50 -50.32
C THR A 244 -8.71 21.85 -51.79
N HIS A 245 -7.44 21.82 -52.23
CA HIS A 245 -6.97 21.78 -53.63
C HIS A 245 -7.16 23.00 -54.54
N LYS A 246 -6.03 23.51 -55.05
CA LYS A 246 -5.70 23.42 -56.48
C LYS A 246 -4.18 23.34 -56.68
N ALA A 247 -3.69 23.23 -57.92
CA ALA A 247 -2.37 22.66 -58.23
C ALA A 247 -1.47 23.54 -59.11
N LYS A 248 -0.17 23.19 -59.15
CA LYS A 248 0.85 23.26 -60.23
C LYS A 248 0.71 24.32 -61.35
N PRO A 249 1.81 24.97 -61.75
CA PRO A 249 2.83 24.25 -62.55
C PRO A 249 4.30 24.44 -62.09
N SER A 250 5.21 23.93 -62.92
CA SER A 250 6.68 23.96 -62.84
C SER A 250 7.29 25.26 -63.39
N ASP A 251 8.55 25.54 -63.03
CA ASP A 251 9.58 25.83 -64.04
C ASP A 251 11.02 25.54 -63.53
N ASP A 252 12.01 25.77 -64.40
CA ASP A 252 13.39 25.22 -64.41
C ASP A 252 14.50 26.10 -63.75
N ASN A 253 15.76 25.63 -63.81
CA ASN A 253 17.04 26.29 -63.45
C ASN A 253 17.31 26.53 -61.93
N ARG A 254 18.53 26.37 -61.40
CA ARG A 254 19.88 26.28 -62.02
C ARG A 254 20.86 25.51 -61.13
#